data_AF-A0A1B3NCQ3-F1
#
_entry.id   AF-A0A1B3NCQ3-F1
#
_cell.length_a   1.000
_cell.length_b   1.000
_cell.length_c   1.000
_cell.angle_alpha   90.00
_cell.angle_beta   90.00
_cell.angle_gamma   90.00
#
_symmetry.space_group_name_H-M   'P 1'
#
loop_
_entity.id
_entity.type
_entity.pdbx_description
1 polymer ?
#
loop_
_entity_poly.entity_id
_entity_poly.type
_entity_poly.pdbx_seq_one_letter_code
_entity_poly.pdbx_strand_id
1 'polypeptide(L)'
;MDFIETDRSSTELFAAINKGAIDALVAEIRAFGSDDGCLDELVLDGAAALGSQAANQVGDGAEAAITNAEGYGSSINNDGLEAQVAFILAGNGITDGERLVRDAAGIPSAPVPA
;
A
#
# COMPACT_ATOMS: atom_id res chain seq x y z
N MET A 1 5.48 0.85 22.00
CA MET A 1 4.56 0.47 20.91
C MET A 1 5.38 0.59 19.65
N ASP A 2 5.53 -0.48 18.88
CA ASP A 2 6.34 -0.48 17.65
C ASP A 2 5.66 0.45 16.63
N PHE A 3 6.46 1.28 15.95
CA PHE A 3 5.97 2.20 14.93
C PHE A 3 5.29 1.43 13.79
N ILE A 4 5.85 0.28 13.41
CA ILE A 4 5.30 -0.57 12.34
C ILE A 4 3.97 -1.21 12.77
N GLU A 5 3.82 -1.61 14.04
CA GLU A 5 2.55 -2.13 14.56
C GLU A 5 1.45 -1.06 14.57
N THR A 6 1.83 0.18 14.92
CA THR A 6 0.90 1.32 14.91
C THR A 6 0.42 1.64 13.49
N ASP A 7 1.33 1.60 12.53
CA ASP A 7 1.00 1.82 11.12
C ASP A 7 0.13 0.69 10.55
N ARG A 8 0.42 -0.56 10.91
CA ARG A 8 -0.41 -1.72 10.55
C ARG A 8 -1.85 -1.55 11.05
N SER A 9 -2.05 -1.24 12.33
CA SER A 9 -3.39 -1.01 12.90
C SER A 9 -4.10 0.16 12.22
N SER A 10 -3.36 1.20 11.83
CA SER A 10 -3.91 2.36 11.11
C SER A 10 -4.35 1.99 9.70
N THR A 11 -3.57 1.16 9.00
CA THR A 11 -3.90 0.62 7.67
C THR A 11 -5.12 -0.27 7.74
N GLU A 12 -5.23 -1.15 8.74
CA GLU A 12 -6.42 -2.00 8.93
C GLU A 12 -7.70 -1.17 9.20
N LEU A 13 -7.60 -0.14 10.04
CA LEU A 13 -8.70 0.78 10.29
C LEU A 13 -9.07 1.56 9.03
N PHE A 14 -8.08 2.04 8.27
CA PHE A 14 -8.29 2.72 7.00
C PHE A 14 -9.00 1.80 6.00
N ALA A 15 -8.59 0.53 5.92
CA ALA A 15 -9.19 -0.46 5.05
C ALA A 15 -10.68 -0.69 5.40
N ALA A 16 -11.00 -0.76 6.69
CA ALA A 16 -12.37 -0.91 7.15
C ALA A 16 -13.24 0.31 6.81
N ILE A 17 -12.72 1.53 6.94
CA ILE A 17 -13.45 2.77 6.65
C ILE A 17 -13.65 2.97 5.14
N ASN A 18 -12.63 2.66 4.34
CA ASN A 18 -12.59 2.95 2.91
C ASN A 18 -12.85 1.72 2.04
N LYS A 19 -13.48 0.68 2.61
CA LYS A 19 -13.75 -0.59 1.92
C LYS A 19 -14.39 -0.40 0.54
N GLY A 20 -15.33 0.53 0.40
CA GLY A 20 -15.98 0.80 -0.89
C GLY A 20 -15.03 1.28 -1.99
N ALA A 21 -14.05 2.13 -1.65
CA ALA A 21 -13.07 2.63 -2.60
C ALA A 21 -12.05 1.53 -2.98
N ILE A 22 -11.62 0.74 -1.99
CA ILE A 22 -10.72 -0.40 -2.17
C ILE A 22 -11.38 -1.44 -3.08
N ASP A 23 -12.60 -1.85 -2.78
CA ASP A 23 -13.35 -2.83 -3.57
C ASP A 23 -13.56 -2.35 -5.01
N ALA A 24 -13.82 -1.04 -5.20
CA ALA A 24 -13.97 -0.45 -6.54
C ALA A 24 -12.68 -0.51 -7.36
N LEU A 25 -11.53 -0.15 -6.77
CA LEU A 25 -10.23 -0.27 -7.43
C LEU A 25 -9.87 -1.72 -7.75
N VAL A 26 -10.08 -2.64 -6.81
CA VAL A 26 -9.80 -4.07 -7.03
C VAL A 26 -10.68 -4.61 -8.16
N ALA A 27 -11.95 -4.22 -8.21
CA ALA A 27 -12.84 -4.57 -9.32
C ALA A 27 -12.36 -3.97 -10.65
N GLU A 28 -11.87 -2.73 -10.66
CA GLU A 28 -11.30 -2.05 -11.83
C GLU A 28 -10.07 -2.80 -12.37
N ILE A 29 -9.13 -3.16 -11.50
CA ILE A 29 -7.92 -3.93 -11.83
C ILE A 29 -8.28 -5.29 -12.41
N ARG A 30 -9.17 -6.03 -11.73
CA ARG A 30 -9.62 -7.35 -12.19
C ARG A 30 -10.37 -7.27 -13.52
N ALA A 31 -11.16 -6.22 -13.73
CA ALA A 31 -11.89 -6.02 -14.99
C ALA A 31 -10.96 -5.66 -16.15
N PHE A 32 -9.87 -4.95 -15.88
CA PHE A 32 -8.82 -4.67 -16.87
C PHE A 32 -8.00 -5.92 -17.21
N GLY A 33 -7.90 -6.86 -16.27
CA GLY A 33 -7.16 -8.11 -16.44
C GLY A 33 -5.67 -7.96 -16.15
N SER A 34 -5.30 -7.04 -15.26
CA SER A 34 -3.92 -6.92 -14.77
C SER A 34 -3.52 -8.15 -13.95
N ASP A 35 -2.22 -8.42 -13.90
CA ASP A 35 -1.65 -9.50 -13.10
C ASP A 35 -1.83 -9.23 -11.59
N ASP A 36 -1.99 -10.29 -10.80
CA ASP A 36 -2.19 -10.17 -9.34
C ASP A 36 -0.96 -9.54 -8.64
N GLY A 37 0.24 -9.65 -9.22
CA GLY A 37 1.46 -9.03 -8.71
C GLY A 37 1.73 -7.62 -9.23
N CYS A 38 0.80 -6.98 -9.94
CA CYS A 38 1.03 -5.65 -10.54
C CYS A 38 1.31 -4.54 -9.50
N LEU A 39 0.94 -4.76 -8.24
CA LEU A 39 1.15 -3.79 -7.16
C LEU A 39 2.34 -4.15 -6.24
N ASP A 40 3.01 -5.28 -6.47
CA ASP A 40 4.03 -5.81 -5.56
C ASP A 40 5.17 -4.82 -5.31
N GLU A 41 5.66 -4.17 -6.38
CA GLU A 41 6.75 -3.20 -6.28
C GLU A 41 6.32 -1.95 -5.48
N LEU A 42 5.09 -1.46 -5.68
CA LEU A 42 4.57 -0.30 -4.93
C LEU A 42 4.44 -0.60 -3.43
N VAL A 43 4.04 -1.82 -3.09
CA VAL A 43 3.95 -2.24 -1.68
C VAL A 43 5.34 -2.34 -1.05
N LEU A 44 6.32 -2.90 -1.77
CA LEU A 44 7.70 -2.97 -1.29
C LEU A 44 8.32 -1.59 -1.13
N ASP A 45 8.08 -0.66 -2.06
CA ASP A 45 8.52 0.73 -1.96
C ASP A 45 7.89 1.44 -0.76
N GLY A 46 6.58 1.26 -0.55
CA GLY A 46 5.88 1.79 0.60
C GLY A 46 6.42 1.24 1.93
N ALA A 47 6.69 -0.06 1.97
CA ALA A 47 7.30 -0.72 3.14
C ALA A 47 8.73 -0.22 3.40
N ALA A 48 9.54 -0.02 2.37
CA ALA A 48 10.89 0.54 2.51
C ALA A 48 10.86 1.99 3.05
N ALA A 49 9.91 2.80 2.57
CA ALA A 49 9.69 4.15 3.07
C ALA A 49 9.24 4.15 4.54
N LEU A 50 8.35 3.23 4.92
CA LEU A 50 7.91 3.06 6.30
C LEU A 50 9.05 2.63 7.21
N GLY A 51 9.86 1.65 6.78
CA GLY A 51 11.04 1.17 7.51
C GLY A 51 12.08 2.27 7.70
N SER A 52 12.30 3.10 6.69
CA SER A 52 13.19 4.26 6.79
C SER A 52 12.68 5.30 7.78
N GLN A 53 11.37 5.58 7.80
CA GLN A 53 10.76 6.47 8.78
C GLN A 53 10.85 5.93 10.21
N ALA A 54 10.60 4.64 10.38
CA ALA A 54 10.73 3.94 11.66
C ALA A 54 12.18 3.98 12.16
N ALA A 55 13.15 3.66 11.30
CA ALA A 55 14.57 3.70 11.59
C ALA A 55 15.03 5.09 12.09
N ASN A 56 14.55 6.15 11.43
CA ASN A 56 14.86 7.53 11.83
C ASN A 56 14.29 7.91 13.20
N GLN A 57 13.24 7.24 13.69
CA GLN A 57 12.65 7.52 15.01
C GLN A 57 13.36 6.77 16.14
N VAL A 58 13.88 5.57 15.88
CA VAL A 58 14.44 4.71 16.93
C VAL A 58 15.94 4.93 17.16
N GLY A 59 16.68 5.41 16.15
CA GLY A 59 18.12 5.61 16.24
C GLY A 59 18.89 4.29 16.34
N ASP A 60 19.04 3.76 17.55
CA ASP A 60 19.55 2.40 17.79
C ASP A 60 18.43 1.38 17.51
N GLY A 61 18.67 0.44 16.59
CA GLY A 61 17.66 -0.53 16.11
C GLY A 61 17.09 -0.24 14.72
N ALA A 62 17.69 0.70 13.98
CA ALA A 62 17.32 1.02 12.60
C ALA A 62 17.23 -0.22 11.68
N GLU A 63 18.19 -1.14 11.78
CA GLU A 63 18.18 -2.38 10.97
C GLU A 63 16.95 -3.25 11.28
N ALA A 64 16.61 -3.41 12.56
CA ALA A 64 15.43 -4.18 12.96
C ALA A 64 14.13 -3.51 12.48
N ALA A 65 14.05 -2.19 12.50
CA ALA A 65 12.91 -1.45 11.99
C ALA A 65 12.73 -1.62 10.47
N ILE A 66 13.82 -1.62 9.70
CA ILE A 66 13.80 -1.88 8.26
C ILE A 66 13.35 -3.33 8.00
N THR A 67 13.95 -4.32 8.67
CA THR A 67 13.56 -5.73 8.50
C THR A 67 12.11 -5.99 8.87
N ASN A 68 11.60 -5.36 9.93
CA ASN A 68 10.18 -5.46 10.31
C ASN A 68 9.26 -4.87 9.23
N ALA A 69 9.63 -3.75 8.63
CA ALA A 69 8.86 -3.12 7.57
C ALA A 69 8.87 -3.96 6.29
N GLU A 70 10.02 -4.51 5.88
CA GLU A 70 10.13 -5.44 4.75
C GLU A 70 9.26 -6.69 4.96
N GLY A 71 9.30 -7.27 6.16
CA GLY A 71 8.44 -8.40 6.52
C GLY A 71 6.95 -8.05 6.45
N TYR A 72 6.58 -6.83 6.81
CA TYR A 72 5.21 -6.35 6.68
C TYR A 72 4.79 -6.16 5.22
N GLY A 73 5.62 -5.52 4.39
CA GLY A 73 5.35 -5.38 2.95
C GLY A 73 5.21 -6.73 2.25
N SER A 74 6.06 -7.70 2.60
CA SER A 74 5.94 -9.07 2.11
C SER A 74 4.65 -9.75 2.54
N SER A 75 4.19 -9.54 3.78
CA SER A 75 2.88 -10.04 4.23
C SER A 75 1.75 -9.48 3.35
N ILE A 76 1.76 -8.17 3.12
CA ILE A 76 0.73 -7.50 2.30
C ILE A 76 0.69 -8.07 0.88
N ASN A 77 1.84 -8.33 0.25
CA ASN A 77 1.88 -8.95 -1.08
C ASN A 77 1.30 -10.37 -1.11
N ASN A 78 1.40 -11.10 0.00
CA ASN A 78 0.82 -12.44 0.10
C ASN A 78 -0.68 -12.43 0.49
N ASP A 79 -1.18 -11.33 1.06
CA ASP A 79 -2.59 -11.19 1.48
C ASP A 79 -3.52 -10.80 0.31
N GLY A 80 -2.94 -10.42 -0.84
CA GLY A 80 -3.63 -10.19 -2.11
C GLY A 80 -4.03 -8.73 -2.38
N LEU A 81 -4.59 -8.50 -3.57
CA LEU A 81 -4.86 -7.16 -4.13
C LEU A 81 -5.59 -6.20 -3.18
N GLU A 82 -6.56 -6.68 -2.39
CA GLU A 82 -7.32 -5.84 -1.46
C GLU A 82 -6.42 -5.24 -0.36
N ALA A 83 -5.50 -6.03 0.18
CA ALA A 83 -4.53 -5.58 1.17
C ALA A 83 -3.50 -4.63 0.56
N GLN A 84 -3.02 -4.94 -0.65
CA GLN A 84 -2.07 -4.09 -1.38
C GLN A 84 -2.65 -2.70 -1.67
N VAL A 85 -3.87 -2.65 -2.21
CA VAL A 85 -4.59 -1.40 -2.47
C VAL A 85 -4.81 -0.62 -1.17
N ALA A 86 -5.25 -1.29 -0.10
CA ALA A 86 -5.45 -0.62 1.19
C ALA A 86 -4.17 0.04 1.73
N PHE A 87 -3.04 -0.67 1.66
CA PHE A 87 -1.74 -0.16 2.09
C PHE A 87 -1.27 1.04 1.27
N ILE A 88 -1.38 0.96 -0.06
CA ILE A 88 -0.99 2.05 -0.96
C ILE A 88 -1.82 3.31 -0.69
N LEU A 89 -3.14 3.16 -0.54
CA LEU A 89 -4.05 4.28 -0.25
C LEU A 89 -3.83 4.86 1.15
N ALA A 90 -3.53 4.03 2.15
CA ALA A 90 -3.24 4.51 3.50
C ALA A 90 -1.95 5.36 3.54
N GLY A 91 -0.90 4.93 2.83
CA GLY A 91 0.39 5.63 2.81
C GLY A 91 0.43 6.90 1.95
N ASN A 92 -0.41 6.98 0.91
CA ASN A 92 -0.39 8.09 -0.07
C ASN A 92 -1.64 8.97 -0.03
N GLY A 93 -2.69 8.57 0.69
CA GLY A 93 -4.02 9.16 0.59
C GLY A 93 -4.83 8.62 -0.59
N ILE A 94 -6.15 8.79 -0.55
CA ILE A 94 -7.09 8.20 -1.53
C ILE A 94 -6.74 8.62 -2.97
N THR A 95 -6.64 9.92 -3.24
CA THR A 95 -6.49 10.44 -4.61
C THR A 95 -5.17 10.05 -5.26
N ASP A 96 -4.06 10.23 -4.54
CA ASP A 96 -2.74 9.85 -5.07
C ASP A 96 -2.56 8.33 -5.09
N GLY A 97 -3.06 7.62 -4.07
CA GLY A 97 -3.05 6.16 -4.04
C GLY A 97 -3.83 5.54 -5.19
N GLU A 98 -5.04 6.03 -5.50
CA GLU A 98 -5.81 5.60 -6.67
C GLU A 98 -5.04 5.79 -7.98
N ARG A 99 -4.36 6.95 -8.13
CA ARG A 99 -3.55 7.24 -9.33
C ARG A 99 -2.39 6.24 -9.45
N LEU A 100 -1.68 5.98 -8.36
CA LEU A 100 -0.56 5.03 -8.33
C LEU A 100 -1.02 3.60 -8.64
N VAL A 101 -2.13 3.16 -8.03
CA VAL A 101 -2.71 1.83 -8.27
C VAL A 101 -3.10 1.66 -9.75
N ARG A 102 -3.78 2.65 -10.34
CA ARG A 102 -4.16 2.60 -11.76
C ARG A 102 -2.95 2.59 -12.67
N ASP A 103 -1.94 3.42 -12.39
CA ASP A 103 -0.70 3.49 -13.18
C ASP A 103 0.06 2.15 -13.17
N ALA A 104 0.25 1.56 -11.99
CA ALA A 104 0.92 0.25 -11.84
C ALA A 104 0.12 -0.90 -12.47
N ALA A 105 -1.22 -0.85 -12.40
CA ALA A 105 -2.09 -1.80 -13.07
C ALA A 105 -2.18 -1.58 -14.59
N GLY A 106 -1.57 -0.52 -15.14
CA GLY A 106 -1.63 -0.16 -16.56
C GLY A 106 -2.99 0.39 -17.01
N ILE A 107 -3.84 0.78 -16.05
CA ILE A 107 -5.18 1.29 -16.30
C ILE A 107 -5.05 2.75 -16.73
N PRO A 108 -5.52 3.13 -17.93
CA PRO A 108 -5.46 4.51 -18.38
C PRO A 108 -6.31 5.38 -17.46
N SER A 109 -5.68 6.40 -16.86
CA SER A 109 -6.41 7.43 -16.14
C SER A 109 -7.41 8.09 -17.10
N ALA A 110 -8.68 8.19 -16.70
CA ALA A 110 -9.67 8.92 -17.49
C ALA A 110 -9.13 10.32 -17.82
N PRO A 111 -9.31 10.83 -19.05
CA PRO A 111 -8.86 12.17 -19.37
C PRO A 111 -9.52 13.15 -18.40
N VAL A 112 -8.70 13.95 -17.72
CA VAL A 112 -9.19 15.08 -16.92
C VAL A 112 -9.97 15.97 -17.89
N PRO A 113 -11.28 16.23 -17.66
CA PRO A 113 -12.01 17.15 -18.51
C PRO A 113 -11.33 18.52 -18.42
N ALA A 114 -10.97 19.05 -19.60
CA ALA A 114 -10.29 20.35 -19.77
C ALA A 114 -11.13 21.53 -19.27
#